data_AF-A0A8T9SYI0-F1
#
_entry.id   AF-A0A8T9SYI0-F1
#
_cell.length_a   1.000
_cell.length_b   1.000
_cell.length_c   1.000
_cell.angle_alpha   90.00
_cell.angle_beta   90.00
_cell.angle_gamma   90.00
#
_symmetry.space_group_name_H-M   'P 1'
#
loop_
_entity.id
_entity.type
_entity.pdbx_description
1 polymer ?
#
loop_
_entity_poly.entity_id
_entity_poly.type
_entity_poly.pdbx_seq_one_letter_code
_entity_poly.pdbx_strand_id
1 'polypeptide(L)'
;MKKNAKAPIGFGRKPDPDPNGTGDGFRLYSGDVDVEEEEESGPPPRQPKANAVFVGDIEAHAILMAYSLFPLTPLSLLEHQLIQVIAGLEKELEKYTQEL
;
A
#
# COMPACT_ATOMS: atom_id res chain seq x y z
N MET A 1 33.68 30.06 -30.78
CA MET A 1 32.35 30.53 -31.23
C MET A 1 31.36 29.37 -31.10
N LYS A 2 30.46 29.41 -30.11
CA LYS A 2 29.41 28.38 -29.95
C LYS A 2 28.23 28.76 -30.86
N LYS A 3 27.87 27.89 -31.81
CA LYS A 3 26.66 28.04 -32.64
C LYS A 3 25.47 27.58 -31.78
N ASN A 4 24.52 28.48 -31.53
CA ASN A 4 23.32 28.19 -30.75
C ASN A 4 22.46 27.16 -31.49
N ALA A 5 22.39 25.93 -30.98
CA ALA A 5 21.46 24.92 -31.47
C ALA A 5 20.02 25.39 -31.22
N LYS A 6 19.17 25.38 -32.25
CA LYS A 6 17.76 25.76 -32.15
C LYS A 6 17.03 24.75 -31.26
N ALA A 7 16.21 25.25 -30.34
CA ALA A 7 15.46 24.44 -29.38
C ALA A 7 14.52 23.42 -30.09
N PRO A 8 14.37 22.20 -29.56
CA PRO A 8 13.46 21.21 -30.13
C PRO A 8 12.00 21.63 -29.95
N ILE A 9 11.15 21.29 -30.92
CA ILE A 9 9.71 21.56 -30.88
C ILE A 9 9.07 20.57 -29.89
N GLY A 10 8.78 21.03 -28.67
CA GLY A 10 8.07 20.28 -27.62
C GLY A 10 8.48 20.66 -26.18
N PHE A 11 7.52 21.11 -25.36
CA PHE A 11 7.57 21.38 -23.91
C PHE A 11 8.86 22.01 -23.32
N GLY A 12 9.42 23.03 -23.98
CA GLY A 12 10.35 23.98 -23.34
C GLY A 12 11.68 23.40 -22.81
N ARG A 13 12.08 22.20 -23.23
CA ARG A 13 13.35 21.59 -22.81
C ARG A 13 14.53 22.30 -23.49
N LYS A 14 15.57 22.63 -22.71
CA LYS A 14 16.87 23.05 -23.26
C LYS A 14 17.41 21.88 -24.10
N PRO A 15 17.97 22.12 -25.30
CA PRO A 15 18.59 21.06 -26.08
C PRO A 15 19.72 20.45 -25.25
N ASP A 16 19.66 19.14 -25.02
CA ASP A 16 20.75 18.43 -24.35
C ASP A 16 22.04 18.64 -25.15
N PRO A 17 23.17 18.93 -24.49
CA PRO A 17 24.46 18.97 -25.15
C PRO A 17 24.80 17.55 -25.59
N ASP A 18 24.57 17.26 -26.86
CA ASP A 18 25.01 16.04 -27.52
C ASP A 18 26.54 15.93 -27.40
N PRO A 19 27.08 14.93 -26.67
CA PRO A 19 28.51 14.78 -26.48
C PRO A 19 29.25 14.37 -27.76
N ASN A 20 28.54 13.86 -28.78
CA ASN A 20 29.14 13.36 -30.03
C ASN A 20 28.73 14.14 -31.28
N GLY A 21 27.75 15.05 -31.17
CA GLY A 21 27.33 15.95 -32.26
C GLY A 21 26.65 15.25 -33.45
N THR A 22 26.11 14.05 -33.24
CA THR A 22 25.47 13.21 -34.27
C THR A 22 23.96 13.43 -34.40
N GLY A 23 23.32 14.10 -33.44
CA GLY A 23 21.88 14.40 -33.48
C GLY A 23 20.97 13.16 -33.41
N ASP A 24 21.50 12.03 -32.96
CA ASP A 24 20.83 10.72 -32.90
C ASP A 24 20.13 10.46 -31.55
N GLY A 25 20.26 11.36 -30.57
CA GLY A 25 19.49 11.32 -29.32
C GLY A 25 19.77 10.11 -28.42
N PHE A 26 20.87 9.38 -28.66
CA PHE A 26 21.20 8.19 -27.89
C PHE A 26 21.83 8.59 -26.55
N ARG A 27 21.05 8.46 -25.47
CA ARG A 27 21.40 8.84 -24.10
C ARG A 27 22.59 8.01 -23.59
N LEU A 28 23.75 8.64 -23.40
CA LEU A 28 24.89 8.03 -22.69
C LEU A 28 24.80 8.17 -21.15
N TYR A 29 23.76 8.85 -20.66
CA TYR A 29 23.47 9.00 -19.25
C TYR A 29 22.10 8.39 -18.97
N SER A 30 22.08 7.11 -18.58
CA SER A 30 21.05 6.60 -17.66
C SER A 30 21.34 7.18 -16.28
N GLY A 31 21.25 8.50 -16.17
CA GLY A 31 21.50 9.26 -14.96
C GLY A 31 20.49 10.39 -14.91
N ASP A 32 19.92 10.54 -13.72
CA ASP A 32 19.19 11.72 -13.28
C ASP A 32 17.70 11.75 -13.68
N VAL A 33 16.97 10.76 -13.15
CA VAL A 33 15.68 11.14 -12.53
C VAL A 33 16.08 11.86 -11.26
N ASP A 34 15.89 13.19 -11.21
CA ASP A 34 15.69 13.87 -9.93
C ASP A 34 14.48 13.17 -9.29
N VAL A 35 14.76 12.18 -8.45
CA VAL A 35 13.79 11.58 -7.57
C VAL A 35 13.45 12.75 -6.64
N GLU A 36 12.32 13.42 -6.89
CA GLU A 36 11.60 14.10 -5.82
C GLU A 36 11.69 13.13 -4.65
N GLU A 37 12.36 13.51 -3.55
CA GLU A 37 12.40 12.66 -2.36
C GLU A 37 10.94 12.37 -2.03
N GLU A 38 10.48 11.20 -2.48
CA GLU A 38 9.19 10.66 -2.14
C GLU A 38 9.28 10.63 -0.63
N GLU A 39 8.57 11.55 0.05
CA GLU A 39 8.34 11.45 1.47
C GLU A 39 7.98 10.00 1.68
N GLU A 40 8.86 9.23 2.36
CA GLU A 40 8.68 7.81 2.55
C GLU A 40 7.29 7.66 3.12
N SER A 41 6.33 7.29 2.26
CA SER A 41 4.95 7.24 2.66
C SER A 41 4.93 6.07 3.61
N GLY A 42 4.95 6.39 4.91
CA GLY A 42 4.93 5.38 5.95
C GLY A 42 3.81 4.40 5.61
N PRO A 43 3.96 3.10 5.92
CA PRO A 43 2.94 2.12 5.63
C PRO A 43 1.59 2.69 6.06
N PRO A 44 0.55 2.59 5.22
CA PRO A 44 -0.72 3.28 5.43
C PRO A 44 -1.16 3.07 6.88
N PRO A 45 -1.65 4.10 7.57
CA PRO A 45 -1.96 4.03 8.98
C PRO A 45 -2.85 2.81 9.20
N ARG A 46 -2.30 1.79 9.87
CA ARG A 46 -3.05 0.57 10.14
C ARG A 46 -4.20 0.96 11.07
N GLN A 47 -5.43 0.78 10.58
CA GLN A 47 -6.66 0.93 11.34
C GLN A 47 -6.66 0.00 12.58
N PRO A 48 -7.61 0.19 13.53
CA PRO A 48 -7.34 0.14 14.97
C PRO A 48 -6.58 -1.11 15.40
N LYS A 49 -5.66 -0.91 16.35
CA LYS A 49 -4.93 -1.98 17.05
C LYS A 49 -5.88 -2.72 17.98
N ALA A 50 -6.90 -3.38 17.42
CA ALA A 50 -7.71 -4.31 18.17
C ALA A 50 -6.77 -5.42 18.65
N ASN A 51 -6.71 -5.59 19.98
CA ASN A 51 -5.96 -6.69 20.55
C ASN A 51 -6.65 -7.97 20.09
N ALA A 52 -5.94 -8.82 19.34
CA ALA A 52 -6.44 -10.13 18.99
C ALA A 52 -6.78 -10.88 20.28
N VAL A 53 -8.03 -11.34 20.38
CA VAL A 53 -8.47 -12.17 21.51
C VAL A 53 -8.28 -13.62 21.07
N PHE A 54 -7.73 -14.46 21.94
CA PHE A 54 -7.67 -15.89 21.64
C PHE A 54 -9.08 -16.47 21.72
N VAL A 55 -9.56 -16.95 20.57
CA VAL A 55 -10.91 -17.53 20.41
C VAL A 55 -10.76 -19.03 20.25
N GLY A 56 -11.49 -19.80 21.05
CA GLY A 56 -11.56 -21.26 20.90
C GLY A 56 -12.51 -21.70 19.79
N ASP A 57 -12.48 -22.97 19.39
CA ASP A 57 -13.23 -23.47 18.23
C ASP A 57 -14.75 -23.23 18.33
N ILE A 58 -15.33 -23.36 19.53
CA ILE A 58 -16.77 -23.16 19.75
C ILE A 58 -17.16 -21.71 19.47
N GLU A 59 -16.39 -20.77 20.01
CA GLU A 59 -16.64 -19.34 19.87
C GLU A 59 -16.36 -18.87 18.44
N ALA A 60 -15.34 -19.45 17.79
CA ALA A 60 -15.08 -19.22 16.38
C ALA A 60 -16.26 -19.63 15.49
N HIS A 61 -16.89 -20.78 15.77
CA HIS A 61 -18.10 -21.20 15.07
C HIS A 61 -19.30 -20.30 15.37
N ALA A 62 -19.44 -19.81 16.61
CA ALA A 62 -20.49 -18.87 16.97
C ALA A 62 -20.37 -17.55 16.19
N ILE A 63 -19.16 -17.00 16.09
CA ILE A 63 -18.87 -15.81 15.28
C ILE A 63 -19.22 -16.06 13.82
N LEU A 64 -18.73 -17.17 13.24
CA LEU A 64 -19.04 -17.50 11.84
C LEU A 64 -20.56 -17.61 11.59
N MET A 65 -21.31 -18.24 12.50
CA MET A 65 -22.76 -18.32 12.39
C MET A 65 -23.45 -16.95 12.50
N ALA A 66 -22.96 -16.04 13.35
CA ALA A 66 -23.50 -14.69 13.46
C ALA A 66 -23.42 -13.93 12.13
N TYR A 67 -22.38 -14.20 11.34
CA TYR A 67 -22.21 -13.65 9.99
C TYR A 67 -22.74 -14.55 8.87
N SER A 68 -23.51 -15.59 9.19
CA SER A 68 -24.04 -16.57 8.22
C SER A 68 -22.96 -17.25 7.37
N LEU A 69 -21.77 -17.44 7.93
CA LEU A 69 -20.64 -18.14 7.32
C LEU A 69 -20.61 -19.59 7.82
N PHE A 70 -20.58 -20.54 6.89
CA PHE A 70 -20.57 -21.97 7.20
C PHE A 70 -19.33 -22.61 6.57
N PRO A 71 -18.27 -22.89 7.36
CA PRO A 71 -17.05 -23.48 6.82
C PRO A 71 -17.35 -24.90 6.34
N LEU A 72 -17.11 -25.16 5.06
CA LEU A 72 -17.25 -26.50 4.45
C LEU A 72 -16.01 -27.37 4.67
N THR A 73 -14.89 -26.73 5.01
CA THR A 73 -13.60 -27.35 5.32
C THR A 73 -13.11 -26.83 6.67
N PRO A 74 -12.18 -27.52 7.34
CA PRO A 74 -11.50 -26.97 8.50
C PRO A 74 -10.90 -25.60 8.19
N LEU A 75 -10.97 -24.69 9.15
CA LEU A 75 -10.44 -23.35 9.01
C LEU A 75 -8.91 -23.40 8.89
N SER A 76 -8.39 -22.64 7.95
CA SER A 76 -6.97 -22.35 7.84
C SER A 76 -6.49 -21.49 9.01
N LEU A 77 -5.17 -21.48 9.23
CA LEU A 77 -4.56 -20.64 10.26
C LEU A 77 -4.91 -19.15 10.09
N LEU A 78 -4.95 -18.67 8.84
CA LEU A 78 -5.29 -17.29 8.53
C LEU A 78 -6.75 -16.98 8.91
N GLU A 79 -7.68 -17.88 8.60
CA GLU A 79 -9.09 -17.70 8.95
C GLU A 79 -9.28 -17.68 10.48
N HIS A 80 -8.57 -18.52 11.22
CA HIS A 80 -8.57 -18.45 12.68
C HIS A 80 -8.03 -17.11 13.20
N GLN A 81 -6.93 -16.61 12.64
CA GLN A 81 -6.38 -15.30 13.02
C GLN A 81 -7.36 -14.15 12.71
N LEU A 82 -8.07 -14.22 11.59
CA LEU A 82 -9.09 -13.24 11.24
C LEU A 82 -10.27 -13.26 12.22
N ILE A 83 -10.74 -14.45 12.60
CA ILE A 83 -11.80 -14.60 13.61
C ILE A 83 -11.37 -14.00 14.95
N GLN A 84 -10.11 -14.18 15.36
CA GLN A 84 -9.56 -13.59 16.58
C GLN A 84 -9.53 -12.06 16.56
N VAL A 85 -9.28 -11.47 15.38
CA VAL A 85 -9.35 -10.02 15.18
C VAL A 85 -10.80 -9.53 15.24
N ILE A 86 -11.74 -10.24 14.60
CA ILE A 86 -13.18 -9.93 14.64
C ILE A 86 -13.68 -9.95 16.09
N ALA A 87 -13.36 -10.99 16.85
CA ALA A 87 -13.74 -11.08 18.27
C ALA A 87 -13.17 -9.93 19.10
N GLY A 88 -11.92 -9.54 18.83
CA GLY A 88 -11.30 -8.38 19.48
C GLY A 88 -12.04 -7.07 19.19
N LEU A 89 -12.47 -6.88 17.94
CA LEU A 89 -13.25 -5.72 17.52
C LEU A 89 -14.66 -5.72 18.12
N GLU A 90 -15.35 -6.85 18.14
CA GLU A 90 -16.69 -6.98 18.76
C GLU A 90 -16.65 -6.62 20.25
N LYS A 91 -15.65 -7.12 20.97
CA LYS A 91 -15.43 -6.80 22.37
C LYS A 91 -15.09 -5.32 22.61
N GLU A 92 -14.40 -4.68 21.67
CA GLU A 92 -14.11 -3.26 21.74
C GLU A 92 -15.36 -2.42 21.47
N LEU A 93 -16.20 -2.82 20.51
CA LEU A 93 -17.49 -2.19 20.24
C LEU A 93 -18.44 -2.28 21.43
N GLU A 94 -18.48 -3.41 22.14
CA GLU A 94 -19.29 -3.59 23.35
C GLU A 94 -19.03 -2.55 24.43
N LYS A 95 -17.78 -2.04 24.54
CA LYS A 95 -17.45 -0.98 25.52
C LYS A 95 -18.18 0.31 25.20
N TYR A 96 -18.25 0.67 23.92
CA TYR A 96 -18.88 1.90 23.46
C TYR A 96 -20.40 1.83 23.48
N THR A 97 -21.00 0.65 23.27
CA THR A 97 -22.46 0.47 23.36
C THR A 97 -22.99 0.45 24.78
N GLN A 98 -22.16 0.12 25.79
CA GLN A 98 -22.55 0.18 27.21
C GLN A 98 -22.47 1.59 27.82
N GLU A 99 -21.78 2.52 27.15
CA GLU A 99 -21.64 3.92 27.58
C GLU A 99 -22.78 4.84 27.08
N LEU A 100 -23.69 4.31 26.27
CA LEU A 100 -24.90 4.96 25.73
C LEU A 100 -26.16 4.52 26.46
#